data_AF-A0A7C1G8C8-F1
#
_entry.id   AF-A0A7C1G8C8-F1
#
_cell.length_a   1.000
_cell.length_b   1.000
_cell.length_c   1.000
_cell.angle_alpha   90.00
_cell.angle_beta   90.00
_cell.angle_gamma   90.00
#
_symmetry.space_group_name_H-M   'P 1'
#
loop_
_entity.id
_entity.type
_entity.pdbx_description
1 polymer ?
#
loop_
_entity_poly.entity_id
_entity_poly.type
_entity_poly.pdbx_seq_one_letter_code
_entity_poly.pdbx_strand_id
1 'polypeptide(L)'
;MKALVISVGTGTRASRQSIRSLAEAIVRSIRHHNPDKTYLVVTRESMETTVPEILPKIKPMDYELIQISNPDNIQSIYEEIRPRIKEIREQCENLTIDYTSGTKAMTAGLAVLATIFGADELSYITGKRKAGIVQPGTEQIVPIRPYFIVAEQKMREAIRFFNRNQFSATITILEQTRKTIRDPKIIKQTTPLLQLAKAYEQWDKFHHEKAFKTMKKIKIPELAGNKQFLGQLIGNLRREDGKPEPYYVADLINNAERRAGESKYDDAVARLYRTIELIAQY
;
A
#
# COMPACT_ATOMS: atom_id res chain seq x y z
N MET A 1 -1.81 19.19 10.49
CA MET A 1 -2.20 18.68 11.83
C MET A 1 -1.67 17.26 12.01
N LYS A 2 -1.03 16.96 13.14
CA LYS A 2 -0.67 15.62 13.62
C LYS A 2 -1.77 15.08 14.52
N ALA A 3 -2.37 13.96 14.11
CA ALA A 3 -3.40 13.28 14.88
C ALA A 3 -2.86 12.00 15.50
N LEU A 4 -3.15 11.78 16.79
CA LEU A 4 -2.93 10.51 17.46
C LEU A 4 -4.27 9.90 17.84
N VAL A 5 -4.58 8.72 17.33
CA VAL A 5 -5.69 7.91 17.82
C VAL A 5 -5.10 6.83 18.71
N ILE A 6 -5.57 6.71 19.95
CA ILE A 6 -5.05 5.73 20.91
C ILE A 6 -6.18 5.01 21.63
N SER A 7 -6.15 3.68 21.66
CA SER A 7 -7.08 2.90 22.48
C SER A 7 -6.75 3.01 23.96
N VAL A 8 -7.79 3.09 24.79
CA VAL A 8 -7.72 3.16 26.26
C VAL A 8 -8.42 1.93 26.85
N GLY A 9 -7.64 1.07 27.50
CA GLY A 9 -8.16 -0.07 28.28
C GLY A 9 -8.18 0.20 29.78
N THR A 10 -8.41 -0.85 30.57
CA THR A 10 -8.43 -0.81 32.05
C THR A 10 -7.31 -1.63 32.71
N GLY A 11 -6.49 -2.30 31.90
CA GLY A 11 -5.36 -3.12 32.36
C GLY A 11 -5.80 -4.50 32.87
N THR A 12 -4.84 -5.38 33.15
CA THR A 12 -5.14 -6.73 33.65
C THR A 12 -5.60 -6.66 35.11
N ARG A 13 -6.80 -7.17 35.40
CA ARG A 13 -7.43 -7.27 36.76
C ARG A 13 -7.96 -5.95 37.36
N ALA A 14 -8.10 -4.88 36.57
CA ALA A 14 -8.72 -3.60 36.95
C ALA A 14 -8.32 -3.06 38.34
N SER A 15 -7.10 -3.33 38.79
CA SER A 15 -6.61 -2.81 40.05
C SER A 15 -6.23 -1.34 39.89
N ARG A 16 -6.33 -0.54 40.96
CA ARG A 16 -5.94 0.88 40.91
C ARG A 16 -4.48 1.06 40.45
N GLN A 17 -3.61 0.13 40.80
CA GLN A 17 -2.21 0.14 40.38
C GLN A 17 -2.06 -0.19 38.88
N SER A 18 -2.82 -1.17 38.35
CA SER A 18 -2.77 -1.50 36.92
C SER A 18 -3.32 -0.38 36.06
N ILE A 19 -4.39 0.29 36.49
CA ILE A 19 -4.99 1.45 35.81
C ILE A 19 -3.98 2.59 35.73
N ARG A 20 -3.30 2.93 36.84
CA ARG A 20 -2.29 3.99 36.87
C ARG A 20 -1.09 3.72 35.97
N SER A 21 -0.57 2.48 36.02
CA SER A 21 0.55 2.08 35.16
C SER A 21 0.16 2.12 33.67
N LEU A 22 -1.06 1.70 33.32
CA LEU A 22 -1.55 1.80 31.95
C LEU A 22 -1.73 3.26 31.50
N ALA A 23 -2.29 4.11 32.36
CA ALA A 23 -2.42 5.55 32.10
C ALA A 23 -1.04 6.20 31.86
N GLU A 24 0.00 5.81 32.61
CA GLU A 24 1.36 6.30 32.38
C GLU A 24 1.93 5.88 31.03
N ALA A 25 1.67 4.64 30.59
CA ALA A 25 2.06 4.19 29.25
C ALA A 25 1.36 5.01 28.16
N ILE A 26 0.05 5.23 28.29
CA ILE A 26 -0.74 6.04 27.34
C ILE A 26 -0.21 7.49 27.30
N VAL A 27 0.03 8.11 28.46
CA VAL A 27 0.61 9.46 28.56
C VAL A 27 1.99 9.52 27.91
N ARG A 28 2.83 8.48 28.10
CA ARG A 28 4.14 8.39 27.44
C ARG A 28 3.98 8.32 25.92
N SER A 29 3.04 7.52 25.40
CA SER A 29 2.76 7.48 23.97
C SER A 29 2.33 8.85 23.44
N ILE A 30 1.38 9.51 24.11
CA ILE A 30 0.90 10.84 23.71
C ILE A 30 2.05 11.86 23.66
N ARG A 31 2.89 11.89 24.70
CA ARG A 31 4.05 12.80 24.75
C ARG A 31 5.11 12.49 23.70
N HIS A 32 5.34 11.22 23.40
CA HIS A 32 6.32 10.82 22.38
C HIS A 32 5.92 11.28 20.99
N HIS A 33 4.66 11.05 20.60
CA HIS A 33 4.16 11.43 19.29
C HIS A 33 3.93 12.94 19.15
N ASN A 34 3.72 13.63 20.28
CA ASN A 34 3.47 15.07 20.35
C ASN A 34 2.42 15.53 19.32
N PRO A 35 1.18 15.00 19.41
CA PRO A 35 0.12 15.31 18.46
C PRO A 35 -0.44 16.72 18.69
N ASP A 36 -0.99 17.32 17.64
CA ASP A 36 -1.79 18.54 17.76
C ASP A 36 -3.16 18.22 18.39
N LYS A 37 -3.72 17.04 18.09
CA LYS A 37 -4.99 16.55 18.66
C LYS A 37 -4.94 15.04 18.94
N THR A 38 -5.42 14.65 20.12
CA THR A 38 -5.48 13.24 20.57
C THR A 38 -6.91 12.71 20.56
N TYR A 39 -7.13 11.53 20.00
CA TYR A 39 -8.42 10.86 19.99
C TYR A 39 -8.34 9.59 20.85
N LEU A 40 -9.03 9.58 21.98
CA LEU A 40 -9.04 8.46 22.92
C LEU A 40 -10.20 7.52 22.58
N VAL A 41 -9.88 6.33 22.08
CA VAL A 41 -10.89 5.28 21.83
C VAL A 41 -11.15 4.53 23.12
N VAL A 42 -12.34 4.71 23.68
CA VAL A 42 -12.65 4.34 25.06
C VAL A 42 -13.90 3.47 25.14
N THR A 43 -13.93 2.56 26.11
CA THR A 43 -15.17 1.94 26.61
C THR A 43 -15.76 2.80 27.74
N ARG A 44 -17.03 2.57 28.08
CA ARG A 44 -17.64 3.18 29.28
C ARG A 44 -16.79 2.97 30.54
N GLU A 45 -16.32 1.75 30.76
CA GLU A 45 -15.47 1.41 31.92
C GLU A 45 -14.15 2.20 31.91
N SER A 46 -13.45 2.26 30.78
CA SER A 46 -12.18 3.00 30.67
C SER A 46 -12.35 4.52 30.80
N MET A 47 -13.53 5.04 30.41
CA MET A 47 -13.89 6.44 30.56
C MET A 47 -14.11 6.82 32.04
N GLU A 48 -14.69 5.92 32.82
CA GLU A 48 -14.92 6.11 34.26
C GLU A 48 -13.65 5.86 35.09
N THR A 49 -12.69 5.07 34.58
CA THR A 49 -11.53 4.60 35.36
C THR A 49 -10.17 5.15 34.88
N THR A 50 -9.77 4.86 33.63
CA THR A 50 -8.44 5.17 33.10
C THR A 50 -8.31 6.60 32.59
N VAL A 51 -9.34 7.13 31.92
CA VAL A 51 -9.33 8.51 31.38
C VAL A 51 -9.06 9.57 32.47
N PRO A 52 -9.66 9.51 33.67
CA PRO A 52 -9.36 10.44 34.77
C PRO A 52 -7.89 10.44 35.22
N GLU A 53 -7.16 9.33 35.05
CA GLU A 53 -5.73 9.23 35.38
C GLU A 53 -4.83 9.75 34.23
N ILE A 54 -5.37 9.86 33.00
CA ILE A 54 -4.69 10.38 31.80
C ILE A 54 -4.83 11.90 31.69
N LEU A 55 -6.06 12.43 31.72
CA LEU A 55 -6.37 13.82 31.37
C LEU A 55 -5.53 14.86 32.14
N PRO A 56 -5.34 14.74 33.47
CA PRO A 56 -4.52 15.71 34.22
C PRO A 56 -3.05 15.77 33.75
N LYS A 57 -2.54 14.69 33.13
CA LYS A 57 -1.13 14.55 32.74
C LYS A 57 -0.84 14.99 31.30
N ILE A 58 -1.88 15.19 30.49
CA ILE A 58 -1.77 15.60 29.08
C ILE A 58 -2.22 17.04 28.83
N LYS A 59 -2.87 17.71 29.79
CA LYS A 59 -3.20 19.13 29.67
C LYS A 59 -1.93 19.97 29.45
N PRO A 60 -1.95 20.94 28.52
CA PRO A 60 -3.12 21.50 27.84
C PRO A 60 -3.45 20.90 26.44
N MET A 61 -3.02 19.68 26.09
CA MET A 61 -3.28 19.10 24.76
C MET A 61 -4.78 18.94 24.46
N ASP A 62 -5.15 19.19 23.20
CA ASP A 62 -6.51 18.99 22.70
C ASP A 62 -6.83 17.49 22.59
N TYR A 63 -8.05 17.11 22.98
CA TYR A 63 -8.49 15.72 22.95
C TYR A 63 -9.97 15.55 22.61
N GLU A 64 -10.29 14.38 22.06
CA GLU A 64 -11.65 13.94 21.75
C GLU A 64 -11.85 12.49 22.23
N LEU A 65 -13.02 12.17 22.79
CA LEU A 65 -13.34 10.81 23.20
C LEU A 65 -14.17 10.12 22.10
N ILE A 66 -13.73 8.95 21.67
CA ILE A 66 -14.46 8.07 20.75
C ILE A 66 -14.93 6.88 21.57
N GLN A 67 -16.17 6.91 22.02
CA GLN A 67 -16.74 5.82 22.81
C GLN A 67 -17.14 4.65 21.90
N ILE A 68 -16.76 3.43 22.28
CA ILE A 68 -17.22 2.19 21.66
C ILE A 68 -18.14 1.40 22.59
N SER A 69 -19.11 0.70 22.00
CA SER A 69 -20.14 -0.04 22.73
C SER A 69 -19.70 -1.45 23.12
N ASN A 70 -19.06 -2.17 22.20
CA ASN A 70 -18.64 -3.56 22.40
C ASN A 70 -17.14 -3.73 22.15
N PRO A 71 -16.30 -3.71 23.19
CA PRO A 71 -14.85 -3.81 23.04
C PRO A 71 -14.36 -5.22 22.66
N ASP A 72 -15.21 -6.24 22.64
CA ASP A 72 -14.80 -7.61 22.30
C ASP A 72 -15.28 -8.06 20.92
N ASN A 73 -15.99 -7.19 20.17
CA ASN A 73 -16.44 -7.47 18.82
C ASN A 73 -15.69 -6.59 17.80
N ILE A 74 -14.80 -7.21 17.03
CA ILE A 74 -13.98 -6.50 16.01
C ILE A 74 -14.84 -5.81 14.95
N GLN A 75 -15.97 -6.41 14.54
CA GLN A 75 -16.86 -5.82 13.54
C GLN A 75 -17.53 -4.55 14.08
N SER A 76 -18.10 -4.60 15.28
CA SER A 76 -18.70 -3.42 15.93
C SER A 76 -17.66 -2.31 16.12
N ILE A 77 -16.47 -2.65 16.60
CA ILE A 77 -15.33 -1.71 16.75
C ILE A 77 -14.99 -1.04 15.42
N TYR A 78 -14.91 -1.83 14.34
CA TYR A 78 -14.65 -1.29 13.00
C TYR A 78 -15.77 -0.34 12.56
N GLU A 79 -17.04 -0.75 12.66
CA GLU A 79 -18.19 0.04 12.22
C GLU A 79 -18.33 1.37 13.00
N GLU A 80 -18.09 1.34 14.30
CA GLU A 80 -18.19 2.51 15.19
C GLU A 80 -17.03 3.50 15.00
N ILE A 81 -15.79 3.01 14.85
CA ILE A 81 -14.60 3.88 14.77
C ILE A 81 -14.32 4.34 13.32
N ARG A 82 -14.71 3.56 12.31
CA ARG A 82 -14.42 3.85 10.88
C ARG A 82 -14.81 5.26 10.44
N PRO A 83 -16.04 5.77 10.69
CA PRO A 83 -16.42 7.12 10.25
C PRO A 83 -15.47 8.18 10.81
N ARG A 84 -15.09 8.02 12.08
CA ARG A 84 -14.20 8.96 12.76
C ARG A 84 -12.77 8.91 12.21
N ILE A 85 -12.21 7.72 11.99
CA ILE A 85 -10.87 7.60 11.38
C ILE A 85 -10.84 8.22 9.98
N LYS A 86 -11.91 8.04 9.19
CA LYS A 86 -12.02 8.65 7.87
C LYS A 86 -11.95 10.18 7.97
N GLU A 87 -12.77 10.79 8.82
CA GLU A 87 -12.78 12.24 9.02
C GLU A 87 -11.43 12.77 9.53
N ILE A 88 -10.80 12.06 10.48
CA ILE A 88 -9.48 12.43 11.02
C ILE A 88 -8.44 12.40 9.89
N ARG A 89 -8.41 11.33 9.08
CA ARG A 89 -7.46 11.18 7.97
C ARG A 89 -7.59 12.29 6.93
N GLU A 90 -8.81 12.76 6.66
CA GLU A 90 -9.09 13.87 5.73
C GLU A 90 -8.60 15.23 6.27
N GLN A 91 -8.47 15.37 7.59
CA GLN A 91 -8.09 16.63 8.26
C GLN A 91 -6.63 16.67 8.74
N CYS A 92 -5.93 15.53 8.76
CA CYS A 92 -4.57 15.43 9.24
C CYS A 92 -3.55 15.18 8.12
N GLU A 93 -2.34 15.70 8.32
CA GLU A 93 -1.21 15.41 7.45
C GLU A 93 -0.51 14.12 7.91
N ASN A 94 -0.48 13.89 9.22
CA ASN A 94 0.13 12.73 9.84
C ASN A 94 -0.87 12.07 10.81
N LEU A 95 -1.13 10.79 10.59
CA LEU A 95 -1.99 9.96 11.42
C LEU A 95 -1.16 8.85 12.08
N THR A 96 -1.06 8.89 13.40
CA THR A 96 -0.58 7.78 14.21
C THR A 96 -1.77 7.07 14.86
N ILE A 97 -1.81 5.75 14.77
CA ILE A 97 -2.75 4.91 15.52
C ILE A 97 -1.95 4.05 16.50
N ASP A 98 -2.16 4.30 17.79
CA ASP A 98 -1.54 3.54 18.87
C ASP A 98 -2.54 2.52 19.44
N TYR A 99 -2.15 1.25 19.40
CA TYR A 99 -2.97 0.13 19.87
C TYR A 99 -2.37 -0.54 21.12
N THR A 100 -1.56 0.19 21.89
CA THR A 100 -0.87 -0.30 23.09
C THR A 100 -1.82 -0.91 24.12
N SER A 101 -3.02 -0.33 24.26
CA SER A 101 -3.98 -0.71 25.29
C SER A 101 -5.35 -1.04 24.73
N GLY A 102 -6.28 -1.44 25.59
CA GLY A 102 -7.59 -1.96 25.20
C GLY A 102 -7.59 -3.49 25.08
N THR A 103 -8.72 -4.03 24.65
CA THR A 103 -8.86 -5.47 24.41
C THR A 103 -8.10 -5.88 23.15
N LYS A 104 -7.90 -7.19 22.97
CA LYS A 104 -7.32 -7.73 21.72
C LYS A 104 -8.16 -7.36 20.50
N ALA A 105 -9.49 -7.31 20.64
CA ALA A 105 -10.38 -6.93 19.55
C ALA A 105 -10.24 -5.45 19.20
N MET A 106 -10.07 -4.55 20.18
CA MET A 106 -9.76 -3.14 19.93
C MET A 106 -8.43 -2.98 19.19
N THR A 107 -7.38 -3.66 19.66
CA THR A 107 -6.08 -3.67 18.99
C THR A 107 -6.18 -4.12 17.54
N ALA A 108 -6.89 -5.22 17.27
CA ALA A 108 -7.08 -5.73 15.93
C ALA A 108 -7.88 -4.76 15.04
N GLY A 109 -8.98 -4.20 15.56
CA GLY A 109 -9.81 -3.23 14.84
C GLY A 109 -9.03 -1.97 14.45
N LEU A 110 -8.24 -1.41 15.38
CA LEU A 110 -7.39 -0.26 15.11
C LEU A 110 -6.29 -0.56 14.09
N ALA A 111 -5.65 -1.74 14.15
CA ALA A 111 -4.66 -2.15 13.16
C ALA A 111 -5.25 -2.28 11.74
N VAL A 112 -6.47 -2.83 11.63
CA VAL A 112 -7.21 -2.92 10.37
C VAL A 112 -7.54 -1.53 9.84
N LEU A 113 -8.09 -0.65 10.68
CA LEU A 113 -8.42 0.72 10.30
C LEU A 113 -7.19 1.52 9.87
N ALA A 114 -6.08 1.39 10.59
CA ALA A 114 -4.82 2.01 10.22
C ALA A 114 -4.32 1.59 8.83
N THR A 115 -4.50 0.32 8.49
CA THR A 115 -4.11 -0.18 7.18
C THR A 115 -5.04 0.35 6.08
N ILE A 116 -6.36 0.29 6.29
CA ILE A 116 -7.37 0.73 5.31
C ILE A 116 -7.29 2.23 5.03
N PHE A 117 -7.08 3.03 6.07
CA PHE A 117 -7.04 4.50 5.96
C PHE A 117 -5.63 5.07 5.80
N GLY A 118 -4.62 4.22 5.62
CA GLY A 118 -3.25 4.66 5.35
C GLY A 118 -2.68 5.52 6.47
N ALA A 119 -2.73 5.03 7.71
CA ALA A 119 -2.02 5.65 8.82
C ALA A 119 -0.52 5.69 8.50
N ASP A 120 0.12 6.80 8.88
CA ASP A 120 1.56 6.99 8.70
C ASP A 120 2.34 6.09 9.65
N GLU A 121 1.77 5.85 10.83
CA GLU A 121 2.36 5.02 11.86
C GLU A 121 1.32 4.23 12.67
N LEU A 122 1.69 2.99 12.93
CA LEU A 122 1.10 2.09 13.90
C LEU A 122 2.05 2.02 15.10
N SER A 123 1.62 2.49 16.26
CA SER A 123 2.45 2.53 17.47
C SER A 123 2.03 1.45 18.48
N TYR A 124 3.03 0.83 19.10
CA TYR A 124 2.85 -0.08 20.22
C TYR A 124 3.96 0.13 21.26
N ILE A 125 3.58 0.24 22.54
CA ILE A 125 4.53 0.23 23.64
C ILE A 125 4.82 -1.22 24.06
N THR A 126 6.08 -1.61 23.92
CA THR A 126 6.63 -2.87 24.44
C THR A 126 7.56 -2.61 25.63
N GLY A 127 8.08 -3.65 26.27
CA GLY A 127 9.13 -3.55 27.29
C GLY A 127 9.49 -4.91 27.89
N LYS A 128 10.49 -4.95 28.77
CA LYS A 128 10.87 -6.20 29.46
C LYS A 128 9.71 -6.65 30.33
N ARG A 129 9.31 -7.92 30.26
CA ARG A 129 8.17 -8.46 31.01
C ARG A 129 8.62 -9.35 32.15
N LYS A 130 7.96 -9.23 33.30
CA LYS A 130 8.02 -10.19 34.42
C LYS A 130 6.58 -10.62 34.74
N ALA A 131 6.33 -11.92 34.71
CA ALA A 131 4.98 -12.49 34.88
C ALA A 131 3.90 -11.84 33.97
N GLY A 132 4.27 -11.54 32.72
CA GLY A 132 3.36 -10.94 31.72
C GLY A 132 3.21 -9.41 31.80
N ILE A 133 3.75 -8.76 32.83
CA ILE A 133 3.64 -7.31 33.07
C ILE A 133 4.93 -6.60 32.64
N VAL A 134 4.80 -5.54 31.85
CA VAL A 134 5.93 -4.70 31.44
C VAL A 134 6.53 -4.00 32.67
N GLN A 135 7.85 -4.06 32.81
CA GLN A 135 8.56 -3.48 33.95
C GLN A 135 8.72 -1.96 33.76
N PRO A 136 8.43 -1.15 34.80
CA PRO A 136 8.63 0.29 34.76
C PRO A 136 10.04 0.69 34.29
N GLY A 137 10.13 1.65 33.37
CA GLY A 137 11.39 2.16 32.85
C GLY A 137 12.01 1.32 31.74
N THR A 138 11.41 0.19 31.36
CA THR A 138 11.86 -0.66 30.24
C THR A 138 11.02 -0.47 28.98
N GLU A 139 10.07 0.47 29.00
CA GLU A 139 9.12 0.65 27.92
C GLU A 139 9.77 1.30 26.69
N GLN A 140 9.47 0.75 25.52
CA GLN A 140 9.95 1.22 24.22
C GLN A 140 8.76 1.33 23.27
N ILE A 141 8.69 2.44 22.53
CA ILE A 141 7.71 2.62 21.47
C ILE A 141 8.26 1.97 20.20
N VAL A 142 7.47 1.07 19.64
CA VAL A 142 7.80 0.35 18.40
C VAL A 142 6.94 0.93 17.28
N PRO A 143 7.51 1.79 16.43
CA PRO A 143 6.80 2.29 15.27
C PRO A 143 6.75 1.22 14.18
N ILE A 144 5.56 1.00 13.64
CA ILE A 144 5.30 0.13 12.49
C ILE A 144 4.69 0.99 11.41
N ARG A 145 5.20 0.94 10.18
CA ARG A 145 4.59 1.67 9.07
C ARG A 145 3.73 0.71 8.26
N PRO A 146 2.40 0.82 8.24
CA PRO A 146 1.50 -0.20 7.66
C PRO A 146 1.54 -0.26 6.13
N TYR A 147 2.26 0.67 5.46
CA TYR A 147 2.30 0.75 4.00
C TYR A 147 2.78 -0.54 3.31
N PHE A 148 3.49 -1.44 3.99
CA PHE A 148 3.96 -2.70 3.38
C PHE A 148 2.79 -3.59 2.93
N ILE A 149 1.68 -3.59 3.68
CA ILE A 149 0.46 -4.34 3.34
C ILE A 149 -0.18 -3.75 2.08
N VAL A 150 -0.30 -2.42 2.05
CA VAL A 150 -0.86 -1.69 0.90
C VAL A 150 0.01 -1.89 -0.35
N ALA A 151 1.33 -1.82 -0.19
CA ALA A 151 2.28 -2.05 -1.28
C ALA A 151 2.15 -3.48 -1.84
N GLU A 152 2.01 -4.49 -0.99
CA GLU A 152 1.79 -5.87 -1.42
C GLU A 152 0.49 -6.02 -2.22
N GLN A 153 -0.62 -5.44 -1.74
CA GLN A 153 -1.89 -5.46 -2.46
C GLN A 153 -1.79 -4.79 -3.83
N LYS A 154 -1.16 -3.60 -3.89
CA LYS A 154 -0.94 -2.87 -5.13
C LYS A 154 -0.03 -3.62 -6.10
N MET A 155 0.96 -4.33 -5.58
CA MET A 155 1.84 -5.17 -6.40
C MET A 155 1.07 -6.34 -7.03
N ARG A 156 0.24 -7.05 -6.25
CA ARG A 156 -0.63 -8.12 -6.77
C ARG A 156 -1.59 -7.59 -7.83
N GLU A 157 -2.18 -6.42 -7.59
CA GLU A 157 -3.07 -5.75 -8.55
C GLU A 157 -2.33 -5.42 -9.87
N ALA A 158 -1.14 -4.82 -9.77
CA ALA A 158 -0.30 -4.48 -10.92
C ALA A 158 0.10 -5.71 -11.76
N ILE A 159 0.41 -6.85 -11.11
CA ILE A 159 0.72 -8.12 -11.78
C ILE A 159 -0.51 -8.64 -12.55
N ARG A 160 -1.71 -8.59 -11.97
CA ARG A 160 -2.94 -9.02 -12.67
C ARG A 160 -3.18 -8.19 -13.93
N PHE A 161 -3.00 -6.87 -13.85
CA PHE A 161 -3.12 -5.98 -15.01
C PHE A 161 -2.05 -6.29 -16.06
N PHE A 162 -0.82 -6.52 -15.64
CA PHE A 162 0.29 -6.84 -16.54
C PHE A 162 0.02 -8.14 -17.32
N ASN A 163 -0.43 -9.18 -16.61
CA ASN A 163 -0.74 -10.48 -17.22
C ASN A 163 -1.96 -10.45 -18.16
N ARG A 164 -2.77 -9.40 -18.10
CA ARG A 164 -3.87 -9.14 -19.04
C ARG A 164 -3.48 -8.16 -20.16
N ASN A 165 -2.18 -7.94 -20.37
CA ASN A 165 -1.61 -6.98 -21.33
C ASN A 165 -1.95 -5.51 -21.06
N GLN A 166 -2.59 -5.18 -19.93
CA GLN A 166 -3.01 -3.82 -19.58
C GLN A 166 -1.84 -3.02 -18.97
N PHE A 167 -0.77 -2.84 -19.75
CA PHE A 167 0.50 -2.28 -19.29
C PHE A 167 0.38 -0.84 -18.77
N SER A 168 -0.47 -0.01 -19.37
CA SER A 168 -0.72 1.37 -18.90
C SER A 168 -1.32 1.41 -17.48
N ALA A 169 -2.24 0.49 -17.17
CA ALA A 169 -2.80 0.36 -15.83
C ALA A 169 -1.73 -0.10 -14.82
N THR A 170 -0.90 -1.07 -15.20
CA THR A 170 0.27 -1.49 -14.38
C THR A 170 1.21 -0.32 -14.08
N ILE A 171 1.55 0.50 -15.09
CA ILE A 171 2.41 1.68 -14.91
C ILE A 171 1.78 2.66 -13.91
N THR A 172 0.51 2.99 -14.12
CA THR A 172 -0.24 3.93 -13.28
C THR A 172 -0.24 3.49 -11.81
N ILE A 173 -0.57 2.23 -11.54
CA ILE A 173 -0.61 1.69 -10.16
C ILE A 173 0.77 1.76 -9.51
N LEU A 174 1.83 1.34 -10.20
CA LEU A 174 3.17 1.30 -9.63
C LEU A 174 3.76 2.69 -9.43
N GLU A 175 3.51 3.64 -10.33
CA GLU A 175 3.97 5.03 -10.16
C GLU A 175 3.24 5.73 -9.02
N GLN A 176 1.92 5.57 -8.90
CA GLN A 176 1.16 6.08 -7.76
C GLN A 176 1.67 5.47 -6.44
N THR A 177 1.90 4.15 -6.42
CA THR A 177 2.44 3.47 -5.24
C THR A 177 3.80 4.05 -4.83
N ARG A 178 4.71 4.29 -5.78
CA ARG A 178 6.03 4.90 -5.52
C ARG A 178 5.98 6.37 -5.13
N LYS A 179 4.95 7.10 -5.56
CA LYS A 179 4.73 8.50 -5.17
C LYS A 179 4.32 8.59 -3.70
N THR A 180 3.46 7.68 -3.25
CA THR A 180 2.93 7.63 -1.88
C THR A 180 3.90 6.94 -0.91
N ILE A 181 4.56 5.85 -1.34
CA ILE A 181 5.41 5.01 -0.51
C ILE A 181 6.86 5.15 -0.97
N ARG A 182 7.65 5.92 -0.21
CA ARG A 182 9.07 6.22 -0.52
C ARG A 182 10.08 5.25 0.10
N ASP A 183 9.63 4.08 0.58
CA ASP A 183 10.51 3.04 1.11
C ASP A 183 11.42 2.47 -0.01
N PRO A 184 12.76 2.54 0.13
CA PRO A 184 13.70 1.98 -0.83
C PRO A 184 13.46 0.50 -1.18
N LYS A 185 13.01 -0.31 -0.22
CA LYS A 185 12.69 -1.73 -0.42
C LYS A 185 11.50 -1.89 -1.35
N ILE A 186 10.42 -1.12 -1.13
CA ILE A 186 9.22 -1.14 -1.98
C ILE A 186 9.55 -0.60 -3.39
N ILE A 187 10.35 0.47 -3.49
CA ILE A 187 10.81 0.99 -4.78
C ILE A 187 11.62 -0.08 -5.53
N LYS A 188 12.54 -0.76 -4.85
CA LYS A 188 13.35 -1.83 -5.45
C LYS A 188 12.48 -3.00 -5.94
N GLN A 189 11.46 -3.39 -5.16
CA GLN A 189 10.55 -4.48 -5.50
C GLN A 189 9.63 -4.15 -6.70
N THR A 190 9.16 -2.91 -6.81
CA THR A 190 8.25 -2.47 -7.88
C THR A 190 8.97 -2.14 -9.20
N THR A 191 10.27 -1.84 -9.14
CA THR A 191 11.05 -1.38 -10.30
C THR A 191 11.06 -2.35 -11.48
N PRO A 192 11.31 -3.66 -11.31
CA PRO A 192 11.36 -4.59 -12.44
C PRO A 192 10.06 -4.65 -13.23
N LEU A 193 8.91 -4.78 -12.55
CA LEU A 193 7.61 -4.84 -13.22
C LEU A 193 7.28 -3.50 -13.90
N LEU A 194 7.61 -2.37 -13.27
CA LEU A 194 7.38 -1.06 -13.88
C LEU A 194 8.19 -0.88 -15.17
N GLN A 195 9.47 -1.29 -15.16
CA GLN A 195 10.31 -1.23 -16.35
C GLN A 195 9.78 -2.15 -17.46
N LEU A 196 9.31 -3.35 -17.08
CA LEU A 196 8.74 -4.30 -18.01
C LEU A 196 7.45 -3.76 -18.63
N ALA A 197 6.53 -3.24 -17.82
CA ALA A 197 5.29 -2.63 -18.28
C ALA A 197 5.56 -1.45 -19.22
N LYS A 198 6.54 -0.60 -18.93
CA LYS A 198 6.96 0.49 -19.82
C LYS A 198 7.51 -0.02 -21.15
N ALA A 199 8.30 -1.09 -21.15
CA ALA A 199 8.83 -1.66 -22.38
C ALA A 199 7.71 -2.24 -23.26
N TYR A 200 6.82 -3.04 -22.68
CA TYR A 200 5.70 -3.64 -23.41
C TYR A 200 4.65 -2.63 -23.86
N GLU A 201 4.38 -1.57 -23.07
CA GLU A 201 3.47 -0.52 -23.51
C GLU A 201 3.97 0.19 -24.78
N GLN A 202 5.28 0.47 -24.84
CA GLN A 202 5.88 1.06 -26.04
C GLN A 202 5.89 0.07 -27.20
N TRP A 203 6.11 -1.22 -26.93
CA TRP A 203 6.04 -2.24 -27.96
C TRP A 203 4.63 -2.37 -28.53
N ASP A 204 3.61 -2.36 -27.67
CA ASP A 204 2.22 -2.50 -28.11
C ASP A 204 1.71 -1.32 -28.94
N LYS A 205 2.36 -0.16 -28.77
CA LYS A 205 2.17 1.05 -29.58
C LYS A 205 3.08 1.11 -30.82
N PHE A 206 3.78 0.01 -31.15
CA PHE A 206 4.75 -0.09 -32.24
C PHE A 206 5.90 0.93 -32.16
N HIS A 207 6.20 1.46 -30.97
CA HIS A 207 7.40 2.27 -30.72
C HIS A 207 8.60 1.35 -30.44
N HIS A 208 8.96 0.48 -31.39
CA HIS A 208 9.92 -0.62 -31.19
C HIS A 208 11.27 -0.16 -30.65
N GLU A 209 11.81 0.95 -31.16
CA GLU A 209 13.07 1.55 -30.71
C GLU A 209 13.04 1.91 -29.20
N LYS A 210 11.95 2.54 -28.76
CA LYS A 210 11.75 2.90 -27.35
C LYS A 210 11.58 1.65 -26.48
N ALA A 211 10.83 0.67 -26.96
CA ALA A 211 10.63 -0.61 -26.31
C ALA A 211 11.97 -1.34 -26.11
N PHE A 212 12.75 -1.49 -27.19
CA PHE A 212 14.04 -2.17 -27.18
C PHE A 212 15.06 -1.48 -26.28
N LYS A 213 15.17 -0.14 -26.36
CA LYS A 213 16.06 0.65 -25.49
C LYS A 213 15.73 0.46 -24.01
N THR A 214 14.44 0.35 -23.67
CA THR A 214 13.99 0.10 -22.30
C THR A 214 14.26 -1.35 -21.88
N MET A 215 13.87 -2.31 -22.72
CA MET A 215 13.99 -3.74 -22.45
C MET A 215 15.44 -4.21 -22.31
N LYS A 216 16.37 -3.65 -23.09
CA LYS A 216 17.81 -3.98 -23.03
C LYS A 216 18.42 -3.75 -21.64
N LYS A 217 17.88 -2.80 -20.85
CA LYS A 217 18.35 -2.49 -19.49
C LYS A 217 17.85 -3.49 -18.44
N ILE A 218 16.85 -4.30 -18.76
CA ILE A 218 16.22 -5.24 -17.83
C ILE A 218 17.04 -6.53 -17.81
N LYS A 219 17.57 -6.92 -16.64
CA LYS A 219 18.42 -8.11 -16.47
C LYS A 219 17.59 -9.35 -16.09
N ILE A 220 16.63 -9.71 -16.94
CA ILE A 220 15.79 -10.91 -16.81
C ILE A 220 16.15 -11.85 -17.99
N PRO A 221 16.72 -13.04 -17.73
CA PRO A 221 17.15 -13.98 -18.78
C PRO A 221 16.03 -14.40 -19.74
N GLU A 222 14.81 -14.55 -19.23
CA GLU A 222 13.61 -14.96 -19.97
C GLU A 222 13.23 -13.95 -21.07
N LEU A 223 13.74 -12.71 -21.00
CA LEU A 223 13.53 -11.69 -22.03
C LEU A 223 14.54 -11.77 -23.19
N ALA A 224 15.46 -12.74 -23.19
CA ALA A 224 16.49 -12.86 -24.24
C ALA A 224 15.86 -12.97 -25.64
N GLY A 225 14.85 -13.83 -25.81
CA GLY A 225 14.13 -13.98 -27.08
C GLY A 225 13.44 -12.69 -27.51
N ASN A 226 12.78 -11.99 -26.57
CA ASN A 226 12.09 -10.73 -26.87
C ASN A 226 13.06 -9.62 -27.30
N LYS A 227 14.22 -9.53 -26.65
CA LYS A 227 15.27 -8.58 -27.03
C LYS A 227 15.83 -8.91 -28.42
N GLN A 228 16.10 -10.19 -28.69
CA GLN A 228 16.58 -10.63 -29.99
C GLN A 228 15.55 -10.29 -31.08
N PHE A 229 14.28 -10.62 -30.87
CA PHE A 229 13.19 -10.33 -31.80
C PHE A 229 13.09 -8.83 -32.10
N LEU A 230 13.01 -7.99 -31.07
CA LEU A 230 12.96 -6.54 -31.25
C LEU A 230 14.18 -6.00 -32.00
N GLY A 231 15.37 -6.51 -31.70
CA GLY A 231 16.60 -6.13 -32.40
C GLY A 231 16.57 -6.48 -33.88
N GLN A 232 16.09 -7.69 -34.23
CA GLN A 232 15.93 -8.12 -35.61
C GLN A 232 14.86 -7.31 -36.35
N LEU A 233 13.71 -7.08 -35.71
CA LEU A 233 12.62 -6.27 -36.27
C LEU A 233 13.11 -4.85 -36.59
N ILE A 234 13.75 -4.19 -35.64
CA ILE A 234 14.30 -2.83 -35.83
C ILE A 234 15.36 -2.83 -36.94
N GLY A 235 16.25 -3.83 -36.95
CA GLY A 235 17.27 -3.96 -37.98
C GLY A 235 16.70 -4.02 -39.38
N ASN A 236 15.61 -4.80 -39.57
CA ASN A 236 14.96 -4.91 -40.87
C ASN A 236 14.12 -3.67 -41.23
N LEU A 237 13.44 -3.04 -40.26
CA LEU A 237 12.72 -1.77 -40.47
C LEU A 237 13.62 -0.62 -40.95
N ARG A 238 14.92 -0.68 -40.66
CA ARG A 238 15.91 0.34 -41.06
C ARG A 238 16.51 0.11 -42.45
N ARG A 239 16.28 -1.03 -43.09
CA ARG A 239 16.86 -1.34 -44.40
C ARG A 239 16.16 -0.50 -45.48
N GLU A 240 16.94 -0.02 -46.45
CA GLU A 240 16.42 0.77 -47.58
C GLU A 240 15.50 -0.02 -48.51
N ASP A 241 15.64 -1.36 -48.54
CA ASP A 241 14.75 -2.26 -49.27
C ASP A 241 13.35 -2.40 -48.63
N GLY A 242 13.14 -1.84 -47.43
CA GLY A 242 11.82 -1.57 -46.85
C GLY A 242 10.97 -2.82 -46.54
N LYS A 243 11.57 -4.00 -46.45
CA LYS A 243 10.86 -5.27 -46.20
C LYS A 243 11.10 -5.78 -44.77
N PRO A 244 10.37 -5.29 -43.75
CA PRO A 244 10.52 -5.76 -42.37
C PRO A 244 9.93 -7.15 -42.10
N GLU A 245 9.35 -7.79 -43.13
CA GLU A 245 8.85 -9.15 -43.09
C GLU A 245 9.99 -10.16 -42.93
N PRO A 246 9.78 -11.28 -42.22
CA PRO A 246 8.52 -11.72 -41.61
C PRO A 246 8.28 -11.14 -40.20
N TYR A 247 9.22 -10.35 -39.65
CA TYR A 247 9.18 -9.91 -38.26
C TYR A 247 8.00 -8.99 -37.96
N TYR A 248 7.67 -8.07 -38.87
CA TYR A 248 6.56 -7.15 -38.65
C TYR A 248 5.19 -7.84 -38.70
N VAL A 249 5.04 -8.82 -39.60
CA VAL A 249 3.86 -9.71 -39.66
C VAL A 249 3.71 -10.49 -38.35
N ALA A 250 4.79 -11.09 -37.86
CA ALA A 250 4.78 -11.80 -36.58
C ALA A 250 4.42 -10.85 -35.41
N ASP A 251 4.93 -9.62 -35.42
CA ASP A 251 4.64 -8.62 -34.39
C ASP A 251 3.15 -8.22 -34.37
N LEU A 252 2.57 -7.99 -35.55
CA LEU A 252 1.14 -7.65 -35.69
C LEU A 252 0.23 -8.77 -35.18
N ILE A 253 0.52 -10.03 -35.51
CA ILE A 253 -0.27 -11.19 -35.05
C ILE A 253 -0.22 -11.29 -33.52
N ASN A 254 0.98 -11.25 -32.92
CA ASN A 254 1.15 -11.32 -31.48
C ASN A 254 0.50 -10.12 -30.77
N ASN A 255 0.56 -8.93 -31.37
CA ASN A 255 -0.11 -7.75 -30.83
C ASN A 255 -1.64 -7.91 -30.90
N ALA A 256 -2.18 -8.40 -32.01
CA ALA A 256 -3.61 -8.67 -32.16
C ALA A 256 -4.11 -9.66 -31.10
N GLU A 257 -3.37 -10.73 -30.82
CA GLU A 257 -3.69 -11.66 -29.74
C GLU A 257 -3.73 -10.97 -28.37
N ARG A 258 -2.75 -10.10 -28.07
CA ARG A 258 -2.77 -9.31 -26.83
C ARG A 258 -3.97 -8.36 -26.74
N ARG A 259 -4.33 -7.68 -27.84
CA ARG A 259 -5.52 -6.80 -27.91
C ARG A 259 -6.81 -7.60 -27.71
N ALA A 260 -6.92 -8.78 -28.31
CA ALA A 260 -8.06 -9.68 -28.11
C ALA A 260 -8.15 -10.18 -26.66
N GLY A 261 -7.01 -10.48 -26.02
CA GLY A 261 -6.94 -10.80 -24.59
C GLY A 261 -7.38 -9.67 -23.65
N GLU A 262 -7.40 -8.42 -24.15
CA GLU A 262 -7.99 -7.26 -23.47
C GLU A 262 -9.47 -7.03 -23.82
N SER A 263 -10.08 -7.92 -24.59
CA SER A 263 -11.42 -7.74 -25.18
C SER A 263 -11.54 -6.55 -26.14
N LYS A 264 -10.41 -6.08 -26.72
CA LYS A 264 -10.38 -5.05 -27.75
C LYS A 264 -10.42 -5.67 -29.15
N TYR A 265 -11.54 -6.30 -29.47
CA TYR A 265 -11.68 -7.10 -30.69
C TYR A 265 -11.54 -6.27 -31.97
N ASP A 266 -12.09 -5.05 -32.01
CA ASP A 266 -11.95 -4.17 -33.18
C ASP A 266 -10.48 -3.83 -33.48
N ASP A 267 -9.71 -3.55 -32.43
CA ASP A 267 -8.27 -3.23 -32.50
C ASP A 267 -7.45 -4.45 -32.95
N ALA A 268 -7.83 -5.64 -32.48
CA ALA A 268 -7.24 -6.92 -32.90
C ALA A 268 -7.53 -7.23 -34.37
N VAL A 269 -8.78 -7.08 -34.80
CA VAL A 269 -9.22 -7.33 -36.18
C VAL A 269 -8.50 -6.38 -37.15
N ALA A 270 -8.40 -5.09 -36.84
CA ALA A 270 -7.67 -4.12 -37.67
C ALA A 270 -6.20 -4.52 -37.90
N ARG A 271 -5.53 -5.05 -36.86
CA ARG A 271 -4.15 -5.57 -36.99
C ARG A 271 -4.09 -6.81 -37.87
N LEU A 272 -5.02 -7.74 -37.71
CA LEU A 272 -5.07 -8.94 -38.55
C LEU A 272 -5.35 -8.62 -40.03
N TYR A 273 -6.20 -7.63 -40.30
CA TYR A 273 -6.39 -7.11 -41.66
C TYR A 273 -5.08 -6.58 -42.24
N ARG A 274 -4.34 -5.76 -41.47
CA ARG A 274 -3.01 -5.27 -41.90
C ARG A 274 -2.02 -6.42 -42.12
N THR A 275 -2.05 -7.46 -41.29
CA THR A 275 -1.24 -8.66 -41.47
C THR A 275 -1.52 -9.34 -42.82
N ILE A 276 -2.79 -9.54 -43.18
CA ILE A 276 -3.18 -10.18 -44.45
C ILE A 276 -2.73 -9.33 -45.65
N GLU A 277 -2.92 -8.01 -45.57
CA GLU A 277 -2.48 -7.08 -46.61
C GLU A 277 -0.96 -7.18 -46.84
N LEU A 278 -0.16 -7.19 -45.77
CA LEU A 278 1.29 -7.32 -45.87
C LEU A 278 1.72 -8.66 -46.47
N ILE A 279 1.04 -9.77 -46.12
CA ILE A 279 1.31 -11.09 -46.69
C ILE A 279 1.00 -11.12 -48.19
N ALA A 280 -0.05 -10.43 -48.64
CA ALA A 280 -0.38 -10.37 -50.06
C ALA A 280 0.59 -9.48 -50.88
N GLN A 281 1.26 -8.53 -50.22
CA GLN A 281 2.25 -7.64 -50.83
C GLN A 281 3.67 -8.23 -50.87
N TYR A 282 3.95 -9.21 -50.01
CA TYR A 282 5.24 -9.88 -49.84
C TYR A 282 5.36 -11.14 -50.70
#